data_AF-A0A426Y849-F1
#
_entry.id   AF-A0A426Y849-F1
#
_cell.length_a   1.000
_cell.length_b   1.000
_cell.length_c   1.000
_cell.angle_alpha   90.00
_cell.angle_beta   90.00
_cell.angle_gamma   90.00
#
_symmetry.space_group_name_H-M   'P 1'
#
loop_
_entity.id
_entity.type
_entity.pdbx_description
1 polymer ?
#
loop_
_entity_poly.entity_id
_entity_poly.type
_entity_poly.pdbx_seq_one_letter_code
_entity_poly.pdbx_strand_id
1 'polypeptide(L)'
;MEREMINEILSVREALRDAKQCPSCKMAISRTEGCNKMVCQNCGQYFCYRCNKAIDGYDHFSCCWYCREGCELFPREEIERWEIQMNPRQVVGQIRAELYPNVGHPCPTCRQANPKVSLRFKRGTS
;
A
#
# COMPACT_ATOMS: atom_id res chain seq x y z
N MET A 1 20.06 -17.79 -25.92
CA MET A 1 19.20 -17.32 -27.02
C MET A 1 17.73 -17.70 -26.81
N GLU A 2 17.28 -18.95 -27.01
CA GLU A 2 15.84 -19.25 -26.96
C GLU A 2 15.20 -19.06 -25.57
N ARG A 3 15.92 -19.39 -24.49
CA ARG A 3 15.47 -19.13 -23.10
C ARG A 3 15.39 -17.65 -22.74
N GLU A 4 16.28 -16.83 -23.29
CA GLU A 4 16.30 -15.38 -23.01
C GLU A 4 15.10 -14.70 -23.66
N MET A 5 14.79 -15.08 -24.91
CA MET A 5 13.61 -14.58 -25.61
C MET A 5 12.30 -14.99 -24.93
N ILE A 6 12.23 -16.22 -24.40
CA ILE A 6 11.09 -16.67 -23.58
C ILE A 6 10.96 -15.81 -22.31
N ASN A 7 12.06 -15.54 -21.61
CA ASN A 7 12.06 -14.72 -20.40
C ASN A 7 11.61 -13.27 -20.67
N GLU A 8 12.06 -12.67 -21.78
CA GLU A 8 11.63 -11.32 -22.19
C GLU A 8 10.13 -11.28 -22.49
N ILE A 9 9.60 -12.25 -23.24
CA ILE A 9 8.17 -12.32 -23.56
C ILE A 9 7.33 -12.50 -22.29
N LEU A 10 7.78 -13.34 -21.36
CA LEU A 10 7.11 -13.56 -20.07
C LEU A 10 7.10 -12.28 -19.24
N SER A 11 8.24 -11.57 -19.15
CA SER A 11 8.35 -10.30 -18.41
C SER A 11 7.43 -9.21 -18.99
N VAL A 12 7.36 -9.08 -20.32
CA VAL A 12 6.46 -8.11 -20.97
C VAL A 12 4.99 -8.49 -20.72
N ARG A 13 4.65 -9.78 -20.83
CA ARG A 13 3.29 -10.26 -20.58
C ARG A 13 2.86 -9.99 -19.14
N GLU A 14 3.73 -10.22 -18.17
CA GLU A 14 3.46 -9.93 -16.75
C GLU A 14 3.25 -8.43 -16.52
N ALA A 15 4.10 -7.58 -17.10
CA ALA A 15 3.95 -6.13 -17.00
C ALA A 15 2.63 -5.61 -17.61
N LEU A 16 2.15 -6.25 -18.68
CA LEU A 16 0.90 -5.88 -19.35
C LEU A 16 -0.35 -6.47 -18.68
N ARG A 17 -0.23 -7.58 -17.93
CA ARG A 17 -1.36 -8.27 -17.31
C ARG A 17 -2.12 -7.38 -16.32
N ASP A 18 -1.37 -6.52 -15.63
CA ASP A 18 -1.87 -5.64 -14.58
C ASP A 18 -1.90 -4.16 -15.02
N ALA A 19 -1.93 -3.92 -16.34
CA ALA A 19 -2.16 -2.59 -16.89
C ALA A 19 -3.66 -2.35 -17.14
N LYS A 20 -4.15 -1.16 -16.79
CA LYS A 20 -5.51 -0.68 -17.06
C LYS A 20 -5.47 0.60 -17.87
N GLN A 21 -6.46 0.81 -18.73
CA GLN A 21 -6.57 2.05 -19.48
C GLN A 21 -7.32 3.11 -18.67
N CYS A 22 -6.75 4.32 -18.60
CA CYS A 22 -7.41 5.48 -18.03
C CYS A 22 -8.81 5.65 -18.64
N PRO A 23 -9.90 5.77 -17.85
CA PRO A 23 -11.24 5.92 -18.40
C PRO A 23 -11.41 7.22 -19.22
N SER A 24 -10.62 8.26 -18.89
CA SER A 24 -10.63 9.57 -19.54
C SER A 24 -9.74 9.61 -20.80
N CYS A 25 -8.42 9.51 -20.65
CA CYS A 25 -7.47 9.70 -21.76
C CYS A 25 -6.99 8.41 -22.45
N LYS A 26 -7.46 7.23 -22.00
CA LYS A 26 -7.10 5.90 -22.53
C LYS A 26 -5.62 5.48 -22.42
N MET A 27 -4.75 6.31 -21.83
CA MET A 27 -3.37 5.95 -21.49
C MET A 27 -3.34 4.67 -20.65
N ALA A 28 -2.43 3.75 -20.96
CA ALA A 28 -2.21 2.55 -20.16
C ALA A 28 -1.51 2.91 -18.84
N ILE A 29 -2.02 2.38 -17.73
CA ILE A 29 -1.57 2.63 -16.38
C ILE A 29 -1.37 1.29 -15.69
N SER A 30 -0.13 0.98 -15.35
CA SER A 30 0.21 -0.17 -14.52
C SER A 30 -0.26 0.06 -13.09
N ARG A 31 -0.80 -0.98 -12.44
CA ARG A 31 -1.19 -0.92 -11.03
C ARG A 31 -0.01 -0.46 -10.17
N THR A 32 -0.24 0.55 -9.33
CA THR A 32 0.67 0.88 -8.23
C THR A 32 0.27 0.06 -7.00
N GLU A 33 1.24 -0.47 -6.26
CA GLU A 33 0.99 -1.18 -4.99
C GLU A 33 0.20 -0.30 -4.00
N GLY A 34 -0.55 -0.92 -3.09
CA GLY A 34 -1.27 -0.22 -2.02
C GLY A 34 -2.80 -0.24 -2.16
N CYS A 35 -3.40 0.62 -2.99
CA CYS A 35 -4.86 0.84 -3.00
C CYS A 35 -5.49 0.98 -4.40
N ASN A 36 -6.80 0.79 -4.48
CA ASN A 36 -7.58 0.87 -5.72
C ASN A 36 -7.83 2.30 -6.21
N LYS A 37 -7.61 3.34 -5.39
CA LYS A 37 -7.70 4.74 -5.82
C LYS A 37 -6.41 5.14 -6.54
N MET A 38 -6.45 5.22 -7.85
CA MET A 38 -5.30 5.60 -8.67
C MET A 38 -5.50 6.97 -9.30
N VAL A 39 -4.39 7.60 -9.69
CA VAL A 39 -4.35 8.85 -10.45
C VAL A 39 -3.67 8.62 -11.79
N CYS A 40 -4.28 9.11 -12.87
CA CYS A 40 -3.63 9.10 -14.17
C CYS A 40 -2.53 10.16 -14.21
N GLN A 41 -1.29 9.76 -14.46
CA GLN A 41 -0.16 10.70 -14.58
C GLN A 41 -0.21 11.57 -15.84
N ASN A 42 -1.00 11.16 -16.86
CA ASN A 42 -1.13 11.91 -18.11
C ASN A 42 -2.20 13.01 -18.03
N CYS A 43 -3.39 12.72 -17.48
CA CYS A 43 -4.49 13.69 -17.43
C CYS A 43 -4.96 14.07 -16.02
N GLY A 44 -4.37 13.52 -14.96
CA GLY A 44 -4.71 13.82 -13.57
C GLY A 44 -6.01 13.18 -13.07
N GLN A 45 -6.79 12.50 -13.92
CA GLN A 45 -8.06 11.89 -13.52
C GLN A 45 -7.85 10.81 -12.45
N TYR A 46 -8.59 10.89 -11.34
CA TYR A 46 -8.69 9.78 -10.39
C TYR A 46 -9.63 8.71 -10.93
N PHE A 47 -9.28 7.45 -10.71
CA PHE A 47 -10.09 6.31 -11.11
C PHE A 47 -9.92 5.14 -10.15
N CYS A 48 -10.90 4.24 -10.12
CA CYS A 48 -10.82 3.00 -9.37
C CYS A 48 -10.18 1.91 -10.25
N TYR A 49 -9.04 1.36 -9.82
CA TYR A 49 -8.34 0.31 -10.56
C TYR A 49 -9.18 -0.99 -10.69
N ARG A 50 -10.02 -1.29 -9.69
CA ARG A 50 -10.84 -2.51 -9.66
C ARG A 50 -11.96 -2.49 -10.71
N CYS A 51 -12.73 -1.40 -10.80
CA CYS A 51 -13.87 -1.30 -11.70
C CYS A 51 -13.63 -0.43 -12.94
N ASN A 52 -12.45 0.19 -13.05
CA ASN A 52 -12.05 1.10 -14.12
C ASN A 52 -12.96 2.33 -14.31
N LYS A 53 -13.75 2.70 -13.30
CA LYS A 53 -14.61 3.91 -13.34
C LYS A 53 -13.81 5.14 -12.89
N ALA A 54 -14.07 6.29 -13.52
CA ALA A 54 -13.59 7.58 -13.04
C ALA A 54 -14.25 7.92 -11.71
N ILE A 55 -13.49 8.52 -10.80
CA ILE A 55 -13.94 8.93 -9.46
C ILE A 55 -13.36 10.31 -9.13
N ASP A 56 -13.97 11.03 -8.20
CA ASP A 56 -13.48 12.35 -7.76
C ASP A 56 -12.82 12.30 -6.38
N GLY A 57 -13.20 11.32 -5.55
CA GLY A 57 -12.77 11.23 -4.15
C GLY A 57 -12.77 9.80 -3.62
N TYR A 58 -13.09 9.67 -2.33
CA TYR A 58 -13.16 8.38 -1.63
C TYR A 58 -14.58 7.83 -1.51
N ASP A 59 -15.59 8.60 -1.94
CA ASP A 59 -17.00 8.25 -1.84
C ASP A 59 -17.34 6.93 -2.55
N HIS A 60 -16.59 6.61 -3.60
CA HIS A 60 -16.67 5.35 -4.33
C HIS A 60 -16.37 4.11 -3.46
N PHE A 61 -15.56 4.27 -2.40
CA PHE A 61 -15.10 3.19 -1.54
C PHE A 61 -15.81 3.14 -0.19
N SER A 62 -16.51 4.20 0.18
CA SER A 62 -17.46 4.19 1.29
C SER A 62 -18.71 3.44 0.86
N CYS A 63 -18.73 2.14 1.10
CA CYS A 63 -19.93 1.32 0.96
C CYS A 63 -20.96 1.79 1.99
N CYS A 64 -21.93 2.62 1.57
CA CYS A 64 -23.14 2.79 2.34
C CYS A 64 -23.95 1.48 2.26
N TRP A 65 -24.65 1.10 3.33
CA TRP A 65 -25.48 -0.13 3.42
C TRP A 65 -26.45 -0.34 2.23
N TYR A 66 -26.72 0.70 1.45
CA TYR A 66 -27.60 0.68 0.28
C TYR A 66 -26.89 0.41 -1.07
N CYS A 67 -25.56 0.51 -1.15
CA CYS A 67 -24.80 0.47 -2.39
C CYS A 67 -24.26 -0.94 -2.67
N ARG A 68 -24.94 -1.73 -3.51
CA ARG A 68 -24.46 -3.06 -3.93
C ARG A 68 -23.15 -3.06 -4.75
N GLU A 69 -22.68 -1.88 -5.18
CA GLU A 69 -21.52 -1.70 -6.08
C GLU A 69 -20.32 -0.93 -5.48
N GLY A 70 -20.22 -0.82 -4.15
CA GLY A 70 -19.03 -0.23 -3.53
C GLY A 70 -17.78 -1.06 -3.82
N CYS A 71 -16.72 -0.46 -4.38
CA CYS A 71 -15.42 -1.13 -4.45
C CYS A 71 -14.68 -0.99 -3.12
N GLU A 72 -13.86 -1.96 -2.74
CA GLU A 72 -12.95 -1.81 -1.60
C GLU A 72 -11.79 -0.87 -1.94
N LEU A 73 -11.37 -0.03 -0.98
CA LEU A 73 -10.21 0.85 -1.18
C LEU A 73 -8.90 0.05 -1.19
N PHE A 74 -8.78 -0.89 -0.27
CA PHE A 74 -7.61 -1.76 -0.12
C PHE A 74 -8.01 -3.20 -0.44
N PRO A 75 -7.43 -3.82 -1.49
CA PRO A 75 -7.62 -5.23 -1.76
C PRO A 75 -7.15 -6.09 -0.57
N ARG A 76 -7.87 -7.17 -0.26
CA ARG A 76 -7.50 -8.08 0.84
C ARG A 76 -6.05 -8.57 0.76
N GLU A 77 -5.60 -8.92 -0.43
CA GLU A 77 -4.23 -9.39 -0.67
C GLU A 77 -3.17 -8.35 -0.27
N GLU A 78 -3.44 -7.05 -0.47
CA GLU A 78 -2.51 -5.99 -0.06
C GLU A 78 -2.50 -5.81 1.46
N ILE A 79 -3.66 -5.95 2.10
CA ILE A 79 -3.80 -5.89 3.56
C ILE A 79 -2.99 -7.04 4.18
N GLU A 80 -3.22 -8.26 3.72
CA GLU A 80 -2.53 -9.47 4.21
C GLU A 80 -1.01 -9.38 4.00
N ARG A 81 -0.56 -8.92 2.82
CA ARG A 81 0.86 -8.69 2.53
C ARG A 81 1.48 -7.72 3.53
N TRP A 82 0.78 -6.62 3.82
CA TRP A 82 1.25 -5.61 4.76
C TRP A 82 1.29 -6.14 6.20
N GLU A 83 0.28 -6.90 6.61
CA GLU A 83 0.21 -7.56 7.92
C GLU A 83 1.35 -8.55 8.11
N ILE A 84 1.65 -9.40 7.13
CA ILE A 84 2.78 -10.36 7.19
C ILE A 84 4.11 -9.62 7.43
N GLN A 85 4.31 -8.47 6.77
CA GLN A 85 5.54 -7.68 6.92
C GLN A 85 5.61 -6.92 8.25
N MET A 86 4.47 -6.44 8.76
CA MET A 86 4.41 -5.54 9.92
C MET A 86 4.24 -6.28 11.25
N ASN A 87 3.48 -7.38 11.28
CA ASN A 87 3.15 -8.10 12.51
C ASN A 87 4.40 -8.59 13.26
N PRO A 88 5.44 -9.16 12.63
CA PRO A 88 6.66 -9.56 13.34
C PRO A 88 7.36 -8.37 14.02
N ARG A 89 7.40 -7.20 13.36
CA ARG A 89 7.97 -5.98 13.95
C ARG A 89 7.12 -5.46 15.11
N GLN A 90 5.80 -5.58 15.03
CA GLN A 90 4.89 -5.20 16.12
C GLN A 90 5.07 -6.10 17.33
N VAL A 91 5.16 -7.42 17.14
CA VAL A 91 5.42 -8.40 18.21
C VAL A 91 6.76 -8.13 18.88
N VAL A 92 7.83 -7.89 18.11
CA VAL A 92 9.14 -7.49 18.66
C VAL A 92 9.04 -6.17 19.44
N GLY A 93 8.25 -5.22 18.94
CA GLY A 93 7.98 -3.96 19.63
C GLY A 93 7.27 -4.16 20.98
N GLN A 94 6.28 -5.05 21.03
CA GLN A 94 5.55 -5.42 22.25
C GLN A 94 6.46 -6.11 23.26
N ILE A 95 7.20 -7.14 22.85
CA ILE A 95 8.18 -7.84 23.72
C ILE A 95 9.20 -6.84 24.28
N ARG A 96 9.69 -5.90 23.46
CA ARG A 96 10.62 -4.87 23.92
C ARG A 96 9.97 -3.92 24.93
N ALA A 97 8.71 -3.55 24.76
CA ALA A 97 7.99 -2.69 25.70
C ALA A 97 7.74 -3.40 27.05
N GLU A 98 7.47 -4.71 27.02
CA GLU A 98 7.33 -5.55 28.22
C GLU A 98 8.67 -5.71 28.96
N LEU A 99 9.75 -5.98 28.24
CA LEU A 99 11.09 -6.15 28.82
C LEU A 99 11.71 -4.82 29.28
N TYR A 100 11.35 -3.71 28.63
CA TYR A 100 11.97 -2.39 28.85
C TYR A 100 10.91 -1.27 28.93
N PRO A 101 10.07 -1.24 29.97
CA PRO A 101 8.93 -0.32 30.06
C PRO A 101 9.31 1.17 30.13
N ASN A 102 10.57 1.49 30.46
CA ASN A 102 11.08 2.85 30.66
C ASN A 102 11.92 3.41 29.50
N VAL A 103 11.97 2.74 28.34
CA VAL A 103 12.90 3.07 27.23
C VAL A 103 12.24 3.84 26.07
N GLY A 104 11.05 4.42 26.29
CA GLY A 104 10.35 5.27 25.32
C GLY A 104 10.27 6.73 25.75
N HIS A 105 10.57 7.67 24.85
CA HIS A 105 10.27 9.09 25.10
C HIS A 105 8.75 9.33 24.92
N PRO A 106 8.07 10.00 25.87
CA PRO A 106 6.65 10.30 25.74
C PRO A 106 6.40 11.30 24.60
N CYS A 107 5.24 11.19 23.96
CA CYS A 107 4.82 12.13 22.93
C CYS A 107 4.86 13.56 23.49
N PRO A 108 5.59 14.51 22.87
CA PRO A 108 5.73 15.86 23.41
C PRO A 108 4.41 16.63 23.48
N THR A 109 3.40 16.22 22.71
CA THR A 109 2.10 16.89 22.62
C THR A 109 1.06 16.33 23.58
N CYS A 110 0.91 15.00 23.67
CA CYS A 110 -0.12 14.37 24.50
C CYS A 110 0.43 13.56 25.68
N ARG A 111 1.76 13.49 25.83
CA ARG A 111 2.52 12.72 26.85
C ARG A 111 2.25 11.21 26.88
N GLN A 112 1.42 10.69 25.99
CA GLN A 112 1.24 9.25 25.83
C GLN A 112 2.55 8.63 25.32
N ALA A 113 2.91 7.47 25.86
CA ALA A 113 4.02 6.69 25.33
C ALA A 113 3.72 6.35 23.86
N ASN A 114 4.61 6.72 22.94
CA ASN A 114 4.49 6.32 21.55
C ASN A 114 5.15 4.94 21.41
N PRO A 115 4.42 3.84 21.17
CA PRO A 115 4.99 2.51 21.04
C PRO A 115 5.81 2.34 19.75
N LYS A 116 6.05 3.42 18.98
CA LYS A 116 7.03 3.43 17.89
C LYS A 116 8.42 3.24 18.46
N VAL A 117 8.80 1.97 18.61
CA VAL A 117 10.16 1.52 18.87
C VAL A 117 11.03 1.95 17.70
N SER A 118 11.56 3.17 17.77
CA SER A 118 12.67 3.58 16.93
C SER A 118 13.91 2.87 17.47
N LEU A 119 14.38 1.85 16.77
CA LEU A 119 15.74 1.35 16.93
C LEU A 119 16.70 2.51 16.58
N ARG A 120 17.15 3.26 17.58
CA ARG A 120 18.28 4.16 17.44
C ARG A 120 19.53 3.27 17.33
N PHE A 121 19.91 2.92 16.10
CA PHE A 121 21.24 2.39 15.81
C PHE A 121 22.22 3.50 16.24
N LYS A 122 22.89 3.31 17.37
CA LYS A 122 24.04 4.14 17.72
C LYS A 122 25.14 3.79 16.72
N ARG A 123 25.39 4.69 15.76
CA ARG A 123 26.65 4.69 15.00
C ARG A 123 27.76 4.82 16.01
N GLY A 124 28.64 3.82 16.04
CA GLY A 124 29.85 3.85 16.86
C GLY A 124 30.74 5.00 16.42
N THR A 125 31.35 5.65 17.39
CA THR A 125 32.53 6.48 17.20
C THR A 125 33.40 6.36 18.45
N SER A 126 34.64 5.95 18.18
CA SER A 126 35.88 6.02 18.96
C SER A 126 35.97 5.31 20.31
#